data_AF-A0A7R5L5E9-F1
#
_entry.id   AF-A0A7R5L5E9-F1
#
_cell.length_a   1.000
_cell.length_b   1.000
_cell.length_c   1.000
_cell.angle_alpha   90.00
_cell.angle_beta   90.00
_cell.angle_gamma   90.00
#
_symmetry.space_group_name_H-M   'P 1'
#
loop_
_entity.id
_entity.type
_entity.pdbx_description
1 polymer ?
#
loop_
_entity_poly.entity_id
_entity_poly.type
_entity_poly.pdbx_seq_one_letter_code
_entity_poly.pdbx_strand_id
1 'polypeptide(L)'
;MSFAPRGLDSIPDVCSNEDLPEVELVSMLEEQLPDYKLRVDSLYLYENKDWIQSSPCHGRLPEITSPARDEESFRYMILGTGNAEQKTYSDADMVKRLLAEKDRDLELAARIGQALLKRNHLLMEQNEALEEQLGQTLDRVNQLQHELSKKDDLLRIVSIASEESETDSSCSTPLRFNESFTVPHDPLQLDVLQDKLRELEEENLALRSKACHLKTETITYEEKEQQLVNDCVKELREYPGCILQWQNGI
;
A
#
# COMPACT_ATOMS: atom_id res chain seq x y z
N MET A 1 6.32 21.44 -41.82
CA MET A 1 5.58 21.95 -40.64
C MET A 1 6.57 21.97 -39.49
N SER A 2 6.98 23.18 -39.10
CA SER A 2 8.02 23.45 -38.10
C SER A 2 7.35 24.29 -37.01
N PHE A 3 7.40 23.82 -35.77
CA PHE A 3 7.09 24.64 -34.60
C PHE A 3 8.12 24.32 -33.52
N ALA A 4 9.10 25.21 -33.40
CA ALA A 4 9.92 25.36 -32.22
C ALA A 4 9.25 26.41 -31.30
N PRO A 5 9.29 26.25 -29.96
CA PRO A 5 8.93 27.33 -29.07
C PRO A 5 10.15 28.25 -28.85
N ARG A 6 10.04 29.50 -29.33
CA ARG A 6 10.69 30.68 -28.73
C ARG A 6 10.14 30.80 -27.30
N GLY A 7 10.85 31.20 -26.25
CA GLY A 7 12.04 32.02 -26.07
C GLY A 7 11.90 32.58 -24.66
N LEU A 8 12.98 32.55 -23.89
CA LEU A 8 13.07 32.96 -22.49
C LEU A 8 12.65 34.43 -22.30
N ASP A 9 11.81 34.72 -21.30
CA ASP A 9 11.72 36.04 -20.68
C ASP A 9 11.59 35.91 -19.15
N SER A 10 12.75 36.15 -18.51
CA SER A 10 13.06 36.73 -17.20
C SER A 10 12.03 36.69 -16.06
N ILE A 11 12.36 35.88 -15.04
CA ILE A 11 11.92 36.02 -13.64
C ILE A 11 12.74 37.15 -13.00
N PRO A 12 12.17 38.13 -12.26
CA PRO A 12 12.99 39.01 -11.44
C PRO A 12 13.45 38.22 -10.21
N ASP A 13 14.76 37.97 -10.21
CA ASP A 13 15.59 37.53 -9.10
C ASP A 13 15.42 38.50 -7.91
N VAL A 14 14.71 38.05 -6.87
CA VAL A 14 14.65 38.75 -5.59
C VAL A 14 15.62 38.03 -4.64
N CYS A 15 16.88 38.44 -4.78
CA CYS A 15 17.93 38.51 -3.78
C CYS A 15 17.81 37.53 -2.59
N SER A 16 18.59 36.46 -2.67
CA SER A 16 19.18 35.80 -1.51
C SER A 16 19.87 36.84 -0.63
N ASN A 17 19.26 37.19 0.51
CA ASN A 17 20.03 37.66 1.66
C ASN A 17 20.29 36.42 2.54
N GLU A 18 21.35 35.69 2.20
CA GLU A 18 22.13 34.96 3.20
C GLU A 18 22.71 35.99 4.19
N ASP A 19 22.86 35.60 5.45
CA ASP A 19 23.40 36.36 6.59
C ASP A 19 22.37 37.09 7.50
N LEU A 20 21.45 36.31 8.09
CA LEU A 20 21.09 36.55 9.51
C LEU A 20 21.81 35.50 10.38
N PRO A 21 22.43 35.87 11.51
CA PRO A 21 23.20 34.95 12.32
C PRO A 21 22.26 33.97 13.04
N GLU A 22 22.09 32.76 12.48
CA GLU A 22 21.42 31.62 13.13
C GLU A 22 22.03 31.24 14.49
N VAL A 23 23.20 31.79 14.80
CA VAL A 23 23.94 31.64 16.06
C VAL A 23 23.13 32.13 17.28
N GLU A 24 22.28 33.14 17.13
CA GLU A 24 21.49 33.68 18.26
C GLU A 24 20.35 32.73 18.67
N LEU A 25 19.75 32.02 17.71
CA LEU A 25 18.63 31.09 17.97
C LEU A 25 19.09 29.81 18.67
N VAL A 26 20.28 29.30 18.34
CA VAL A 26 20.84 28.10 18.97
C VAL A 26 21.27 28.39 20.41
N SER A 27 21.87 29.56 20.68
CA SER A 27 22.20 29.97 22.05
C SER A 27 20.95 30.18 22.92
N MET A 28 19.83 30.62 22.36
CA MET A 28 18.54 30.72 23.07
C MET A 28 17.90 29.36 23.40
N LEU A 29 18.27 28.29 22.69
CA LEU A 29 17.80 26.92 22.95
C LEU A 29 18.67 26.17 23.98
N GLU A 30 19.92 26.59 24.17
CA GLU A 30 20.84 26.03 25.17
C GLU A 30 20.67 26.63 26.57
N GLU A 31 20.03 27.80 26.72
CA GLU A 31 19.67 28.33 28.03
C GLU A 31 18.61 27.43 28.70
N GLN A 32 18.96 26.86 29.85
CA GLN A 32 18.01 26.14 30.71
C GLN A 32 16.86 27.07 31.09
N LEU A 33 15.68 26.80 30.55
CA LEU A 33 14.42 27.46 30.94
C LEU A 33 14.25 27.32 32.48
N PRO A 34 13.94 28.41 33.20
CA PRO A 34 13.74 28.35 34.65
C PRO A 34 12.65 27.35 35.03
N ASP A 35 12.87 26.55 36.07
CA ASP A 35 11.87 25.59 36.58
C ASP A 35 10.65 26.32 37.17
N TYR A 36 9.59 26.47 36.38
CA TYR A 36 8.30 26.96 36.84
C TYR A 36 7.49 25.83 37.48
N LYS A 37 7.36 25.86 38.81
CA LYS A 37 6.35 25.06 39.53
C LYS A 37 5.01 25.77 39.48
N LEU A 38 4.11 25.30 38.62
CA LEU A 38 2.71 25.70 38.63
C LEU A 38 2.09 25.29 39.98
N ARG A 39 1.59 26.25 40.76
CA ARG A 39 0.77 25.91 41.93
C ARG A 39 -0.59 25.45 41.43
N VAL A 40 -0.95 24.21 41.75
CA VAL A 40 -2.16 23.52 41.28
C VAL A 40 -3.43 23.98 42.03
N ASP A 41 -3.32 24.96 42.93
CA ASP A 41 -4.46 25.47 43.71
C ASP A 41 -5.21 26.61 42.98
N SER A 42 -5.65 26.39 41.73
CA SER A 42 -6.43 27.38 40.95
C SER A 42 -7.78 26.87 40.45
N LEU A 43 -8.34 25.84 41.10
CA LEU A 43 -9.73 25.41 40.86
C LEU A 43 -10.76 26.05 41.82
N TYR A 44 -10.35 26.99 42.68
CA TYR A 44 -11.27 27.78 43.49
C TYR A 44 -11.08 29.27 43.22
N LEU A 45 -12.20 29.98 43.06
CA LEU A 45 -12.32 31.42 42.83
C LEU A 45 -11.18 32.21 43.47
N TYR A 46 -10.27 32.74 42.65
CA TYR A 46 -9.30 33.72 43.09
C TYR A 46 -10.01 35.07 43.22
N GLU A 47 -10.61 35.30 44.40
CA GLU A 47 -11.20 36.58 44.79
C GLU A 47 -10.05 37.53 45.20
N ASN A 48 -9.32 38.05 44.21
CA ASN A 48 -8.22 38.98 44.45
C ASN A 48 -8.79 40.37 44.80
N LYS A 49 -8.96 40.64 46.11
CA LYS A 49 -9.42 41.96 46.61
C LYS A 49 -8.33 43.03 46.60
N ASP A 50 -7.12 42.68 46.18
CA ASP A 50 -5.96 43.58 46.21
C ASP A 50 -6.05 44.70 45.17
N TRP A 51 -6.91 44.56 44.14
CA TRP A 51 -7.12 45.59 43.10
C TRP A 51 -8.34 46.49 43.36
N ILE A 52 -9.15 46.21 44.39
CA ILE A 52 -10.43 46.92 44.68
C ILE A 52 -10.38 47.73 45.99
N GLN A 53 -9.20 47.97 46.56
CA GLN A 53 -9.08 48.95 47.66
C GLN A 53 -8.87 50.36 47.09
N SER A 54 -9.98 51.04 46.78
CA SER A 54 -9.99 52.50 46.91
C SER A 54 -9.82 52.83 48.39
N SER A 55 -8.74 53.55 48.73
CA SER A 55 -8.49 54.09 50.08
C SER A 55 -9.80 54.68 50.67
N PRO A 56 -10.16 54.39 51.94
CA PRO A 56 -11.38 54.92 52.51
C PRO A 56 -11.28 56.44 52.60
N CYS A 57 -11.98 57.15 51.71
CA CYS A 57 -12.24 58.58 51.88
C CYS A 57 -12.93 58.76 53.23
N HIS A 58 -12.18 59.31 54.17
CA HIS A 58 -12.64 59.60 55.52
C HIS A 58 -13.89 60.49 55.44
N GLY A 59 -14.99 60.00 55.99
CA GLY A 59 -16.29 60.64 55.90
C GLY A 59 -16.29 62.04 56.50
N ARG A 60 -16.85 62.99 55.76
CA ARG A 60 -17.52 64.17 56.32
C ARG A 60 -18.65 64.59 55.38
N LEU A 61 -19.88 64.34 55.82
CA LEU A 61 -21.10 64.95 55.29
C LEU A 61 -21.26 66.36 55.92
N PRO A 62 -22.17 67.21 55.44
CA PRO A 62 -22.02 68.19 54.37
C PRO A 62 -22.06 69.63 54.95
N GLU A 63 -20.99 70.40 54.81
CA GLU A 63 -21.04 71.84 55.07
C GLU A 63 -21.21 72.59 53.74
N ILE A 64 -22.46 73.02 53.52
CA ILE A 64 -22.94 74.05 52.59
C ILE A 64 -21.80 74.76 51.84
N THR A 65 -21.46 74.26 50.66
CA THR A 65 -20.46 74.88 49.78
C THR A 65 -21.11 75.97 48.94
N SER A 66 -20.37 77.08 48.83
CA SER A 66 -20.64 78.19 47.93
C SER A 66 -20.68 77.71 46.47
N PRO A 67 -21.60 78.20 45.62
CA PRO A 67 -21.78 77.73 44.23
C PRO A 67 -20.51 77.80 43.36
N ALA A 68 -19.53 78.62 43.74
CA ALA A 68 -18.28 78.77 43.01
C ALA A 68 -17.31 77.59 43.20
N ARG A 69 -17.38 76.84 44.31
CA ARG A 69 -16.48 75.70 44.58
C ARG A 69 -16.95 74.41 43.91
N ASP A 70 -18.25 74.27 43.71
CA ASP A 70 -18.82 73.10 43.05
C ASP A 70 -18.45 73.09 41.57
N GLU A 71 -18.37 74.27 40.93
CA GLU A 71 -17.95 74.47 39.55
C GLU A 71 -16.54 73.92 39.26
N GLU A 72 -15.59 74.08 40.19
CA GLU A 72 -14.22 73.57 40.07
C GLU A 72 -14.20 72.04 40.17
N SER A 73 -14.94 71.46 41.12
CA SER A 73 -15.10 70.00 41.27
C SER A 73 -15.74 69.37 40.04
N PHE A 74 -16.76 70.02 39.46
CA PHE A 74 -17.36 69.55 38.21
C PHE A 74 -16.40 69.65 37.03
N ARG A 75 -15.56 70.70 36.94
CA ARG A 75 -14.53 70.80 35.90
C ARG A 75 -13.50 69.69 36.00
N TYR A 76 -12.95 69.41 37.18
CA TYR A 76 -12.00 68.29 37.35
C TYR A 76 -12.65 66.93 37.07
N MET A 77 -13.93 66.74 37.40
CA MET A 77 -14.67 65.52 37.10
C MET A 77 -14.86 65.35 35.59
N ILE A 78 -15.27 66.40 34.87
CA ILE A 78 -15.46 66.39 33.41
C ILE A 78 -14.12 66.26 32.65
N LEU A 79 -13.05 66.91 33.12
CA LEU A 79 -11.71 66.76 32.56
C LEU A 79 -11.10 65.39 32.87
N GLY A 80 -11.41 64.82 34.04
CA GLY A 80 -11.03 63.46 34.43
C GLY A 80 -11.71 62.39 33.57
N THR A 81 -13.01 62.56 33.26
CA THR A 81 -13.74 61.66 32.37
C THR A 81 -13.32 61.85 30.92
N GLY A 82 -13.10 63.07 30.44
CA GLY A 82 -12.66 63.32 29.05
C GLY A 82 -11.33 62.65 28.70
N ASN A 83 -10.38 62.62 29.63
CA ASN A 83 -9.09 61.95 29.45
C ASN A 83 -9.17 60.42 29.64
N ALA A 84 -10.05 59.94 30.53
CA ALA A 84 -10.25 58.52 30.80
C ALA A 84 -11.05 57.82 29.68
N GLU A 85 -12.07 58.50 29.14
CA GLU A 85 -12.83 58.06 27.97
C GLU A 85 -11.90 57.96 26.75
N GLN A 86 -11.10 58.99 26.46
CA GLN A 86 -10.14 58.92 25.34
C GLN A 86 -9.08 57.81 25.50
N LYS A 87 -8.60 57.55 26.72
CA LYS A 87 -7.67 56.44 26.99
C LYS A 87 -8.31 55.07 26.80
N THR A 88 -9.56 54.90 27.24
CA THR A 88 -10.30 53.64 27.13
C THR A 88 -10.77 53.35 25.69
N TYR A 89 -11.13 54.37 24.90
CA TYR A 89 -11.36 54.20 23.46
C TYR A 89 -10.09 53.77 22.73
N SER A 90 -8.94 54.35 23.07
CA SER A 90 -7.65 53.96 22.49
C SER A 90 -7.24 52.51 22.82
N ASP A 91 -7.51 52.05 24.04
CA ASP A 91 -7.22 50.68 24.48
C ASP A 91 -8.18 49.67 23.83
N ALA A 92 -9.48 49.99 23.79
CA ALA A 92 -10.49 49.18 23.10
C ALA A 92 -10.19 49.01 21.60
N ASP A 93 -9.74 50.07 20.92
CA ASP A 93 -9.37 50.01 19.50
C ASP A 93 -7.99 49.36 19.27
N MET A 94 -7.13 49.31 20.28
CA MET A 94 -5.89 48.51 20.24
C MET A 94 -6.23 47.02 20.32
N VAL A 95 -7.08 46.60 21.27
CA VAL A 95 -7.51 45.21 21.43
C VAL A 95 -8.24 44.71 20.18
N LYS A 96 -9.12 45.52 19.58
CA LYS A 96 -9.78 45.16 18.31
C LYS A 96 -8.80 44.95 17.16
N ARG A 97 -7.75 45.79 17.05
CA ARG A 97 -6.70 45.63 16.03
C ARG A 97 -5.90 44.35 16.25
N LEU A 98 -5.50 44.06 17.49
CA LEU A 98 -4.79 42.83 17.83
C LEU A 98 -5.62 41.58 17.53
N LEU A 99 -6.93 41.59 17.82
CA LEU A 99 -7.82 40.48 17.46
C LEU A 99 -7.90 40.28 15.94
N ALA A 100 -8.09 41.35 15.17
CA ALA A 100 -8.13 41.28 13.71
C ALA A 100 -6.79 40.83 13.08
N GLU A 101 -5.66 41.09 13.73
CA GLU A 101 -4.35 40.57 13.35
C GLU A 101 -4.24 39.08 13.66
N LYS A 102 -4.62 38.65 14.87
CA LYS A 102 -4.67 37.23 15.24
C LYS A 102 -5.60 36.42 14.34
N ASP A 103 -6.76 36.95 13.95
CA ASP A 103 -7.68 36.29 13.01
C ASP A 103 -7.03 36.09 11.63
N ARG A 104 -6.25 37.07 11.15
CA ARG A 104 -5.47 36.90 9.92
C ARG A 104 -4.37 35.85 10.07
N ASP A 105 -3.66 35.85 11.20
CA ASP A 105 -2.60 34.85 11.46
C ASP A 105 -3.18 33.43 11.46
N LEU A 106 -4.34 33.25 12.09
CA LEU A 106 -5.06 31.97 12.09
C LEU A 106 -5.50 31.55 10.68
N GLU A 107 -6.00 32.49 9.87
CA GLU A 107 -6.35 32.22 8.48
C GLU A 107 -5.12 31.81 7.65
N LEU A 108 -4.00 32.51 7.81
CA LEU A 108 -2.75 32.19 7.13
C LEU A 108 -2.23 30.81 7.55
N ALA A 109 -2.23 30.50 8.85
CA ALA A 109 -1.84 29.19 9.36
C ALA A 109 -2.73 28.08 8.78
N ALA A 110 -4.04 28.30 8.70
CA ALA A 110 -4.97 27.35 8.10
C ALA A 110 -4.70 27.14 6.60
N ARG A 111 -4.42 28.22 5.85
CA ARG A 111 -4.08 28.15 4.42
C ARG A 111 -2.77 27.40 4.19
N ILE A 112 -1.73 27.68 4.99
CA ILE A 112 -0.44 26.98 4.91
C ILE A 112 -0.64 25.51 5.26
N GLY A 113 -1.37 25.21 6.35
CA GLY A 113 -1.69 23.84 6.74
C GLY A 113 -2.43 23.08 5.64
N GLN A 114 -3.40 23.70 4.98
CA GLN A 114 -4.12 23.09 3.86
C GLN A 114 -3.22 22.86 2.64
N ALA A 115 -2.31 23.78 2.32
CA ALA A 115 -1.36 23.61 1.23
C ALA A 115 -0.38 22.45 1.50
N LEU A 116 0.13 22.35 2.74
CA LEU A 116 0.99 21.25 3.18
C LEU A 116 0.24 19.92 3.14
N LEU A 117 -0.99 19.85 3.62
CA LEU A 117 -1.82 18.64 3.57
C LEU A 117 -2.08 18.19 2.13
N LYS A 118 -2.40 19.12 1.22
CA LYS A 118 -2.58 18.79 -0.21
C LYS A 118 -1.31 18.23 -0.83
N ARG A 119 -0.15 18.86 -0.56
CA ARG A 119 1.15 18.36 -1.03
C ARG A 119 1.45 16.98 -0.46
N ASN A 120 1.21 16.77 0.84
CA ASN A 120 1.46 15.49 1.50
C ASN A 120 0.57 14.39 0.95
N HIS A 121 -0.71 14.68 0.69
CA HIS A 121 -1.63 13.74 0.07
C HIS A 121 -1.16 13.33 -1.34
N LEU A 122 -0.77 14.28 -2.19
CA LEU A 122 -0.22 13.97 -3.52
C LEU A 122 1.06 13.13 -3.43
N LEU A 123 1.95 13.44 -2.48
CA LEU A 123 3.16 12.63 -2.25
C LEU A 123 2.83 11.21 -1.79
N MET A 124 1.79 11.05 -0.98
CA MET A 124 1.29 9.75 -0.52
C MET A 124 0.76 8.92 -1.70
N GLU A 125 -0.07 9.52 -2.56
CA GLU A 125 -0.57 8.86 -3.78
C GLU A 125 0.58 8.45 -4.71
N GLN A 126 1.59 9.31 -4.86
CA GLN A 126 2.79 9.00 -5.65
C GLN A 126 3.59 7.85 -5.04
N ASN A 127 3.76 7.83 -3.71
CA ASN A 127 4.44 6.73 -3.02
C ASN A 127 3.66 5.42 -3.18
N GLU A 128 2.34 5.44 -3.00
CA GLU A 128 1.49 4.25 -3.18
C GLU A 128 1.61 3.70 -4.61
N ALA A 129 1.60 4.56 -5.63
CA ALA A 129 1.79 4.15 -7.02
C ALA A 129 3.19 3.54 -7.27
N LEU A 130 4.24 4.10 -6.66
CA LEU A 130 5.60 3.55 -6.76
C LEU A 130 5.73 2.21 -6.02
N GLU A 131 5.11 2.07 -4.85
CA GLU A 131 5.06 0.82 -4.08
C GLU A 131 4.33 -0.27 -4.88
N GLU A 132 3.23 0.07 -5.56
CA GLU A 132 2.51 -0.85 -6.45
C GLU A 132 3.40 -1.30 -7.63
N GLN A 133 4.08 -0.37 -8.30
CA GLN A 133 5.01 -0.69 -9.39
C GLN A 133 6.17 -1.57 -8.92
N LEU A 134 6.69 -1.33 -7.72
CA LEU A 134 7.72 -2.15 -7.10
C LEU A 134 7.20 -3.57 -6.85
N GLY A 135 5.99 -3.70 -6.31
CA GLY A 135 5.31 -4.99 -6.11
C GLY A 135 5.15 -5.77 -7.41
N GLN A 136 4.64 -5.13 -8.47
CA GLN A 136 4.48 -5.75 -9.79
C GLN A 136 5.82 -6.21 -10.38
N THR A 137 6.89 -5.41 -10.21
CA THR A 137 8.23 -5.75 -10.68
C THR A 137 8.80 -6.95 -9.91
N LEU A 138 8.61 -6.98 -8.58
CA LEU A 138 9.04 -8.09 -7.74
C LEU A 138 8.33 -9.39 -8.12
N ASP A 139 7.01 -9.35 -8.35
CA ASP A 139 6.24 -10.51 -8.83
C ASP A 139 6.76 -11.01 -10.18
N ARG A 140 7.09 -10.09 -11.10
CA ARG A 140 7.68 -10.46 -12.39
C ARG A 140 9.04 -11.11 -12.24
N VAL A 141 9.89 -10.63 -11.33
CA VAL A 141 11.19 -11.24 -11.01
C VAL A 141 11.00 -12.63 -10.44
N ASN A 142 10.09 -12.81 -9.48
CA ASN A 142 9.78 -14.12 -8.90
C ASN A 142 9.30 -15.11 -9.95
N GLN A 143 8.44 -14.67 -10.87
CA GLN A 143 7.98 -15.49 -12.00
C GLN A 143 9.13 -15.93 -12.90
N LEU A 144 9.98 -14.98 -13.32
CA LEU A 144 11.14 -15.28 -14.16
C LEU A 144 12.14 -16.21 -13.46
N GLN A 145 12.34 -16.04 -12.16
CA GLN A 145 13.20 -16.90 -11.35
C GLN A 145 12.67 -18.33 -11.30
N HIS A 146 11.36 -18.51 -11.11
CA HIS A 146 10.73 -19.84 -11.15
C HIS A 146 10.85 -20.49 -12.54
N GLU A 147 10.61 -19.73 -13.61
CA GLU A 147 10.80 -20.20 -14.98
C GLU A 147 12.25 -20.60 -15.27
N LEU A 148 13.23 -19.83 -14.78
CA LEU A 148 14.64 -20.10 -14.94
C LEU A 148 15.03 -21.38 -14.18
N SER A 149 14.61 -21.51 -12.92
CA SER A 149 14.82 -22.73 -12.13
C SER A 149 14.26 -23.97 -12.83
N LYS A 150 13.06 -23.88 -13.42
CA LYS A 150 12.48 -24.99 -14.18
C LYS A 150 13.32 -25.35 -15.41
N LYS A 151 13.85 -24.35 -16.12
CA LYS A 151 14.74 -24.59 -17.25
C LYS A 151 16.05 -25.24 -16.79
N ASP A 152 16.62 -24.81 -15.68
CA ASP A 152 17.84 -25.40 -15.10
C ASP A 152 17.63 -26.86 -14.69
N ASP A 153 16.48 -27.20 -14.09
CA ASP A 153 16.15 -28.58 -13.73
C ASP A 153 15.99 -29.47 -14.98
N LEU A 154 15.37 -28.96 -16.04
CA LEU A 154 15.27 -29.68 -17.32
C LEU A 154 16.63 -29.87 -17.98
N LEU A 155 17.48 -28.83 -17.99
CA LEU A 155 18.85 -28.91 -18.50
C LEU A 155 19.65 -29.95 -17.71
N ARG A 156 19.51 -30.00 -16.38
CA ARG A 156 20.16 -31.01 -15.54
C ARG A 156 19.75 -32.42 -15.95
N ILE A 157 18.44 -32.67 -16.16
CA ILE A 157 17.93 -33.97 -16.61
C ILE A 157 18.51 -34.34 -17.98
N VAL A 158 18.55 -33.40 -18.93
CA VAL A 158 19.11 -33.64 -20.27
C VAL A 158 20.60 -33.94 -20.21
N SER A 159 21.36 -33.21 -19.39
CA SER A 159 22.79 -33.49 -19.19
C SER A 159 23.00 -34.90 -18.62
N ILE A 160 22.23 -35.29 -17.59
CA ILE A 160 22.31 -36.65 -17.01
C ILE A 160 21.94 -37.72 -18.05
N ALA A 161 20.85 -37.53 -18.80
CA ALA A 161 20.44 -38.47 -19.84
C ALA A 161 21.48 -38.61 -20.96
N SER A 162 22.17 -37.52 -21.30
CA SER A 162 23.27 -37.52 -22.26
C SER A 162 24.48 -38.29 -21.71
N GLU A 163 24.86 -38.08 -20.45
CA GLU A 163 25.98 -38.79 -19.81
C GLU A 163 25.70 -40.30 -19.66
N GLU A 164 24.48 -40.68 -19.27
CA GLU A 164 24.06 -42.09 -19.18
C GLU A 164 24.08 -42.79 -20.55
N SER A 165 23.76 -42.07 -21.63
CA SER A 165 23.77 -42.63 -22.99
C SER A 165 25.17 -42.97 -23.53
N GLU A 166 26.22 -42.28 -23.05
CA GLU A 166 27.61 -42.56 -23.42
C GLU A 166 28.19 -43.76 -22.66
N THR A 167 27.64 -44.08 -21.48
CA THR A 167 28.06 -45.24 -20.68
C THR A 167 27.36 -46.55 -21.06
N ASP A 168 26.17 -46.47 -21.68
CA ASP A 168 25.41 -47.63 -22.16
C ASP A 168 25.57 -47.83 -23.68
N SER A 169 26.77 -48.23 -24.11
CA SER A 169 27.14 -48.59 -25.49
C SER A 169 26.42 -49.86 -26.04
N SER A 170 25.15 -50.08 -25.71
CA SER A 170 24.33 -51.18 -26.27
C SER A 170 22.84 -50.86 -26.46
N CYS A 171 22.38 -49.62 -26.30
CA CYS A 171 21.02 -49.25 -26.73
C CYS A 171 21.07 -48.51 -28.08
N SER A 172 20.71 -49.21 -29.14
CA SER A 172 20.63 -48.69 -30.50
C SER A 172 19.43 -47.76 -30.67
N THR A 173 19.60 -46.44 -30.61
CA THR A 173 18.88 -45.50 -31.50
C THR A 173 19.66 -44.18 -31.53
N PRO A 174 20.12 -43.68 -32.70
CA PRO A 174 20.90 -42.45 -32.77
C PRO A 174 19.94 -41.26 -32.58
N LEU A 175 19.94 -40.67 -31.39
CA LEU A 175 19.41 -39.31 -31.23
C LEU A 175 20.39 -38.37 -31.93
N ARG A 176 20.00 -37.98 -33.14
CA ARG A 176 20.64 -36.92 -33.92
C ARG A 176 20.89 -35.73 -33.00
N PHE A 177 22.15 -35.49 -32.69
CA PHE A 177 22.64 -34.21 -32.20
C PHE A 177 22.19 -33.15 -33.20
N ASN A 178 21.13 -32.43 -32.85
CA ASN A 178 20.45 -31.53 -33.76
C ASN A 178 21.17 -30.19 -33.72
N GLU A 179 22.16 -30.00 -34.59
CA GLU A 179 22.83 -28.71 -34.87
C GLU A 179 21.88 -27.67 -35.54
N SER A 180 20.57 -27.81 -35.35
CA SER A 180 19.53 -26.95 -35.94
C SER A 180 19.05 -25.86 -34.97
N PHE A 181 19.91 -25.38 -34.06
CA PHE A 181 19.67 -24.15 -33.31
C PHE A 181 20.24 -22.92 -34.04
N THR A 182 20.15 -22.89 -35.36
CA THR A 182 19.87 -21.62 -36.04
C THR A 182 18.35 -21.48 -36.06
N VAL A 183 17.80 -20.53 -35.31
CA VAL A 183 16.38 -20.15 -35.41
C VAL A 183 16.03 -20.04 -36.90
N PRO A 184 15.23 -20.96 -37.49
CA PRO A 184 14.82 -20.79 -38.86
C PRO A 184 13.70 -19.76 -38.82
N HIS A 185 14.01 -18.54 -39.23
CA HIS A 185 13.01 -17.55 -39.65
C HIS A 185 12.34 -17.97 -40.99
N ASP A 186 12.12 -19.26 -41.22
CA ASP A 186 11.43 -19.79 -42.37
C ASP A 186 10.05 -20.33 -41.94
N PRO A 187 8.95 -19.58 -42.18
CA PRO A 187 7.61 -19.96 -41.76
C PRO A 187 7.19 -21.34 -42.30
N LEU A 188 7.74 -21.78 -43.44
CA LEU A 188 7.45 -23.09 -44.02
C LEU A 188 7.93 -24.26 -43.16
N GLN A 189 9.07 -24.12 -42.45
CA GLN A 189 9.58 -25.18 -41.58
C GLN A 189 8.77 -25.29 -40.29
N LEU A 190 8.28 -24.16 -39.77
CA LEU A 190 7.41 -24.14 -38.59
C LEU A 190 6.06 -24.80 -38.89
N ASP A 191 5.48 -24.56 -40.08
CA ASP A 191 4.23 -25.20 -40.51
C ASP A 191 4.36 -26.72 -40.61
N VAL A 192 5.46 -27.24 -41.18
CA VAL A 192 5.72 -28.68 -41.25
C VAL A 192 5.84 -29.31 -39.86
N LEU A 193 6.48 -28.62 -38.92
CA LEU A 193 6.60 -29.08 -37.53
C LEU A 193 5.25 -29.03 -36.81
N GLN A 194 4.42 -28.02 -37.05
CA GLN A 194 3.06 -27.94 -36.50
C GLN A 194 2.16 -29.04 -37.05
N ASP A 195 2.23 -29.32 -38.36
CA ASP A 195 1.49 -30.43 -38.95
C ASP A 195 1.95 -31.77 -38.42
N LYS A 196 3.25 -31.97 -38.24
CA LYS A 196 3.76 -33.21 -37.64
C LYS A 196 3.35 -33.36 -36.17
N LEU A 197 3.34 -32.28 -35.41
CA LEU A 197 2.82 -32.28 -34.03
C LEU A 197 1.35 -32.70 -34.02
N ARG A 198 0.53 -32.11 -34.89
CA ARG A 198 -0.90 -32.41 -35.02
C ARG A 198 -1.15 -33.88 -35.36
N GLU A 199 -0.44 -34.42 -36.36
CA GLU A 199 -0.51 -35.84 -36.71
C GLU A 199 -0.17 -36.75 -35.52
N LEU A 200 0.90 -36.43 -34.79
CA LEU A 200 1.32 -37.22 -33.63
C LEU A 200 0.32 -37.12 -32.48
N GLU A 201 -0.31 -35.97 -32.27
CA GLU A 201 -1.38 -35.79 -31.28
C GLU A 201 -2.61 -36.62 -31.64
N GLU A 202 -3.02 -36.63 -32.91
CA GLU A 202 -4.12 -37.44 -33.42
C GLU A 202 -3.82 -38.94 -33.28
N GLU A 203 -2.62 -39.39 -33.65
CA GLU A 203 -2.18 -40.77 -33.47
C GLU A 203 -2.14 -41.15 -31.98
N ASN A 204 -1.65 -40.28 -31.11
CA ASN A 204 -1.63 -40.53 -29.67
C ASN A 204 -3.05 -40.70 -29.12
N LEU A 205 -3.98 -39.85 -29.56
CA LEU A 205 -5.39 -39.94 -29.18
C LEU A 205 -6.02 -41.24 -29.69
N ALA A 206 -5.75 -41.61 -30.94
CA ALA A 206 -6.24 -42.86 -31.55
C ALA A 206 -5.70 -44.09 -30.80
N LEU A 207 -4.41 -44.11 -30.45
CA LEU A 207 -3.80 -45.19 -29.67
C LEU A 207 -4.39 -45.29 -28.27
N ARG A 208 -4.63 -44.16 -27.59
CA ARG A 208 -5.30 -44.14 -26.28
C ARG A 208 -6.72 -44.66 -26.37
N SER A 209 -7.47 -44.29 -27.41
CA SER A 209 -8.82 -44.81 -27.65
C SER A 209 -8.81 -46.33 -27.88
N LYS A 210 -7.88 -46.82 -28.70
CA LYS A 210 -7.70 -48.26 -28.94
C LYS A 210 -7.33 -49.02 -27.67
N ALA A 211 -6.43 -48.48 -26.85
CA ALA A 211 -6.07 -49.08 -25.57
C ALA A 211 -7.26 -49.14 -24.59
N CYS A 212 -8.07 -48.07 -24.55
CA CYS A 212 -9.29 -48.04 -23.75
C CYS A 212 -10.31 -49.09 -24.24
N HIS A 213 -10.54 -49.16 -25.55
CA HIS A 213 -11.43 -50.16 -26.15
C HIS A 213 -11.00 -51.59 -25.82
N LEU A 214 -9.72 -51.89 -26.03
CA LEU A 214 -9.17 -53.22 -25.76
C LEU A 214 -9.27 -53.61 -24.28
N LYS A 215 -9.07 -52.64 -23.37
CA LYS A 215 -9.30 -52.83 -21.94
C LYS A 215 -10.75 -53.18 -21.65
N THR A 216 -11.72 -52.47 -22.24
CA THR A 216 -13.14 -52.78 -22.07
C THR A 216 -13.48 -54.16 -22.63
N GLU A 217 -12.99 -54.50 -23.83
CA GLU A 217 -13.18 -55.83 -24.41
C GLU A 217 -12.63 -56.92 -23.47
N THR A 218 -11.41 -56.74 -22.94
CA THR A 218 -10.80 -57.69 -22.00
C THR A 218 -11.69 -57.94 -20.79
N ILE A 219 -12.21 -56.89 -20.16
CA ILE A 219 -13.14 -57.01 -19.03
C ILE A 219 -14.40 -57.80 -19.43
N THR A 220 -14.98 -57.50 -20.60
CA THR A 220 -16.18 -58.23 -21.05
C THR A 220 -15.92 -59.71 -21.38
N TYR A 221 -14.71 -60.06 -21.84
CA TYR A 221 -14.33 -61.44 -22.08
C TYR A 221 -14.10 -62.19 -20.76
N GLU A 222 -13.44 -61.56 -19.79
CA GLU A 222 -13.26 -62.10 -18.44
C GLU A 222 -14.61 -62.35 -17.75
N GLU A 223 -15.57 -61.42 -17.86
CA GLU A 223 -16.93 -61.60 -17.31
C GLU A 223 -17.66 -62.80 -17.95
N LYS A 224 -17.54 -62.97 -19.27
CA LYS A 224 -18.12 -64.11 -19.98
C LYS A 224 -17.47 -65.43 -19.57
N GLU A 225 -16.15 -65.46 -19.41
CA GLU A 225 -15.43 -66.64 -18.93
C GLU A 225 -15.86 -67.00 -17.51
N GLN A 226 -15.94 -66.00 -16.61
CA GLN A 226 -16.41 -66.22 -15.25
C GLN A 226 -17.84 -66.77 -15.21
N GLN A 227 -18.71 -66.28 -16.10
CA GLN A 227 -20.08 -66.79 -16.23
C GLN A 227 -20.09 -68.25 -16.70
N LEU A 228 -19.30 -68.61 -17.70
CA LEU A 228 -19.17 -69.99 -18.16
C LEU A 228 -18.66 -70.91 -17.05
N VAL A 229 -17.63 -70.50 -16.31
CA VAL A 229 -17.11 -71.24 -15.16
C VAL A 229 -18.19 -71.43 -14.09
N ASN A 230 -18.94 -70.38 -13.78
CA ASN A 230 -20.04 -70.45 -12.82
C ASN A 230 -21.13 -71.44 -13.27
N ASP A 231 -21.48 -71.44 -14.56
CA ASP A 231 -22.50 -72.34 -15.09
C ASP A 231 -22.01 -73.79 -15.12
N CYS A 232 -20.74 -74.07 -15.46
CA CYS A 232 -20.13 -75.40 -15.29
C CYS A 232 -20.17 -75.86 -13.82
N VAL A 233 -19.87 -74.98 -12.86
CA VAL A 233 -19.94 -75.31 -11.42
C VAL A 233 -21.38 -75.60 -10.97
N LYS A 234 -22.38 -74.87 -11.50
CA LYS A 234 -23.79 -75.14 -11.23
C LYS A 234 -24.22 -76.48 -11.80
N GLU A 235 -23.88 -76.80 -13.05
CA GLU A 235 -24.18 -78.09 -13.66
C GLU A 235 -23.59 -79.25 -12.84
N LEU A 236 -22.32 -79.14 -12.40
CA LEU A 236 -21.70 -80.13 -11.51
C LEU A 236 -22.42 -80.28 -10.17
N ARG A 237 -23.03 -79.20 -9.66
CA ARG A 237 -23.81 -79.20 -8.41
C ARG A 237 -25.23 -79.73 -8.58
N GLU A 238 -25.84 -79.57 -9.74
CA GLU A 238 -27.20 -80.00 -10.06
C GLU A 238 -27.27 -81.48 -10.46
N TYR A 239 -26.17 -82.06 -10.95
CA TYR A 239 -26.04 -83.49 -11.27
C TYR A 239 -25.11 -84.30 -10.33
N PRO A 240 -25.23 -84.21 -8.98
CA PRO A 240 -24.44 -85.07 -8.09
C PRO A 240 -24.81 -86.56 -8.23
N GLY A 241 -25.97 -86.84 -8.83
CA GLY A 241 -26.43 -88.19 -9.15
C GLY A 241 -25.56 -88.93 -10.17
N CYS A 242 -24.89 -88.23 -11.10
CA CYS A 242 -23.98 -88.89 -12.04
C CYS A 242 -22.68 -89.35 -11.33
N ILE A 243 -22.13 -88.55 -10.42
CA ILE A 243 -20.96 -88.95 -9.63
C ILE A 243 -21.30 -90.15 -8.72
N LEU A 244 -22.49 -90.17 -8.10
CA LEU A 244 -22.96 -91.31 -7.30
C LEU A 244 -23.30 -92.55 -8.14
N GLN A 245 -23.71 -92.40 -9.42
CA GLN A 245 -23.86 -93.53 -10.35
C GLN A 245 -22.52 -94.14 -10.75
N TRP A 246 -21.47 -93.34 -10.91
CA TRP A 246 -20.11 -93.83 -11.15
C TRP A 246 -19.47 -94.48 -9.90
N GLN A 247 -19.88 -94.07 -8.70
CA GLN A 247 -19.35 -94.63 -7.45
C GLN A 247 -20.07 -95.91 -6.98
N ASN A 248 -21.33 -96.13 -7.37
CA ASN A 248 -22.09 -97.35 -7.08
C ASN A 248 -22.14 -98.36 -8.25
N GLY A 249 -21.43 -98.07 -9.35
CA GLY A 249 -21.35 -98.89 -10.55
C GLY A 249 -20.02 -99.64 -10.74
N ILE A 250 -19.22 -99.77 -9.68
CA ILE A 250 -18.04 -100.65 -9.60
C ILE A 250 -18.23 -101.62 -8.43
#